data_AF-A0A421AY81-F1
#
_entry.id   AF-A0A421AY81-F1
#
_cell.length_a   1.000
_cell.length_b   1.000
_cell.length_c   1.000
_cell.angle_alpha   90.00
_cell.angle_beta   90.00
_cell.angle_gamma   90.00
#
_symmetry.space_group_name_H-M   'P 1'
#
loop_
_entity.id
_entity.type
_entity.pdbx_description
1 polymer ?
#
loop_
_entity_poly.entity_id
_entity_poly.type
_entity_poly.pdbx_seq_one_letter_code
_entity_poly.pdbx_strand_id
1 'polypeptide(L)'
;MRRSTVARYYLPWPAPVQAAHYTDPAVLPAISHWVTALRQQGKVSPNVTFTLTTDTPPTATLTDDSGQHVLLPKSYLVLNHHGLHVLDPHTFHRHYQPPTTDREWST
;
A
#
# COMPACT_ATOMS: atom_id res chain seq x y z
N MET A 1 22.44 1.89 7.37
CA MET A 1 21.34 2.13 6.41
C MET A 1 20.04 2.17 7.18
N ARG A 2 19.31 3.29 7.19
CA ARG A 2 17.97 3.32 7.78
C ARG A 2 17.06 2.49 6.87
N ARG A 3 16.42 1.46 7.43
CA ARG A 3 15.38 0.69 6.73
C ARG A 3 14.21 1.64 6.56
N SER A 4 14.01 2.19 5.36
CA SER A 4 12.81 2.95 5.05
C SER A 4 11.67 1.94 4.90
N THR A 5 10.86 1.79 5.95
CA THR A 5 9.69 0.91 5.90
C THR A 5 8.64 1.54 4.97
N VAL A 6 8.35 0.86 3.85
CA VAL A 6 7.44 1.40 2.83
C VAL A 6 5.97 1.40 3.25
N ALA A 7 5.59 0.48 4.15
CA ALA A 7 4.22 0.35 4.66
C ALA A 7 4.19 0.40 6.18
N ARG A 8 3.31 1.23 6.75
CA ARG A 8 3.13 1.38 8.20
C ARG A 8 1.88 0.63 8.67
N TYR A 9 1.84 0.25 9.94
CA TYR A 9 0.61 -0.28 10.55
C TYR A 9 -0.35 0.84 10.91
N TYR A 10 -1.65 0.57 10.82
CA TYR A 10 -2.69 1.49 11.27
C TYR A 10 -3.79 0.76 12.08
N LEU A 11 -4.44 1.50 12.98
CA LEU A 11 -5.56 1.08 13.85
C LEU A 11 -6.91 1.18 13.10
N PRO A 12 -7.98 0.45 13.51
CA PRO A 12 -8.18 -0.23 14.80
C PRO A 12 -7.65 -1.67 14.90
N TRP A 13 -6.95 -1.96 15.99
CA TRP A 13 -6.64 -3.33 16.43
C TRP A 13 -7.95 -4.06 16.83
N PRO A 14 -8.14 -5.37 16.61
CA PRO A 14 -7.13 -6.44 16.42
C PRO A 14 -6.83 -6.84 14.97
N ALA A 15 -7.37 -6.17 13.95
CA ALA A 15 -7.07 -6.44 12.54
C ALA A 15 -6.12 -5.36 12.00
N PRO A 16 -4.81 -5.39 12.34
CA PRO A 16 -3.88 -4.36 11.93
C PRO A 16 -3.81 -4.31 10.41
N VAL A 17 -4.09 -3.14 9.83
CA VAL A 17 -3.88 -2.92 8.40
C VAL A 17 -2.47 -2.40 8.16
N GLN A 18 -1.89 -2.75 7.02
CA GLN A 18 -0.64 -2.15 6.57
C GLN A 18 -0.96 -1.18 5.44
N ALA A 19 -0.37 0.00 5.42
CA ALA A 19 -0.56 0.92 4.30
C ALA A 19 0.72 1.62 3.87
N ALA A 20 0.93 1.66 2.56
CA ALA A 20 1.95 2.46 1.92
C ALA A 20 1.32 3.74 1.36
N HIS A 21 1.91 4.90 1.69
CA HIS A 21 1.41 6.20 1.25
C HIS A 21 2.21 6.67 0.04
N TYR A 22 1.51 7.04 -1.05
CA TYR A 22 2.15 7.65 -2.20
C TYR A 22 2.43 9.15 -1.92
N THR A 23 3.53 9.42 -1.22
CA THR A 23 3.97 10.79 -0.90
C THR A 23 4.70 11.49 -2.05
N ASP A 24 5.50 10.73 -2.79
CA ASP A 24 6.36 11.22 -3.86
C ASP A 24 6.69 10.12 -4.88
N PRO A 25 6.98 10.45 -6.14
CA PRO A 25 7.25 9.45 -7.18
C PRO A 25 8.33 8.42 -6.85
N ALA A 26 9.31 8.78 -6.02
CA ALA A 26 10.43 7.91 -5.71
C ALA A 26 10.03 6.74 -4.78
N VAL A 27 8.86 6.80 -4.13
CA VAL A 27 8.35 5.66 -3.33
C VAL A 27 7.68 4.58 -4.18
N LEU A 28 7.23 4.86 -5.40
CA LEU A 28 6.49 3.88 -6.22
C LEU A 28 7.24 2.57 -6.47
N PRO A 29 8.56 2.57 -6.76
CA PRO A 29 9.33 1.32 -6.87
C PRO A 29 9.34 0.52 -5.57
N ALA A 30 9.47 1.19 -4.41
CA ALA A 30 9.44 0.52 -3.12
C ALA A 30 8.05 -0.08 -2.82
N ILE A 31 6.97 0.62 -3.19
CA ILE A 31 5.59 0.11 -3.08
C ILE A 31 5.42 -1.13 -3.96
N SER A 32 5.93 -1.12 -5.19
CA SER A 32 5.89 -2.27 -6.10
C SER A 32 6.64 -3.48 -5.55
N HIS A 33 7.83 -3.27 -4.98
CA HIS A 33 8.57 -4.32 -4.28
C HIS A 33 7.79 -4.90 -3.09
N TRP A 34 7.10 -4.05 -2.32
CA TRP A 34 6.25 -4.51 -1.23
C TRP A 34 5.08 -5.36 -1.72
N VAL A 35 4.36 -4.94 -2.77
CA VAL A 35 3.30 -5.77 -3.39
C VAL A 35 3.85 -7.12 -3.88
N THR A 36 5.04 -7.11 -4.48
CA THR A 36 5.71 -8.34 -4.94
C THR A 36 6.02 -9.27 -3.77
N ALA A 37 6.55 -8.74 -2.66
CA ALA A 37 6.82 -9.50 -1.45
C ALA A 37 5.52 -10.06 -0.83
N LEU A 38 4.42 -9.30 -0.82
CA LEU A 38 3.13 -9.77 -0.33
C LEU A 38 2.61 -10.96 -1.15
N ARG A 39 2.75 -10.92 -2.47
CA ARG A 39 2.39 -12.04 -3.37
C ARG A 39 3.24 -13.27 -3.09
N GLN A 40 4.55 -13.11 -2.99
CA GLN A 40 5.48 -14.22 -2.69
C GLN A 40 5.22 -14.85 -1.32
N GLN A 41 4.73 -14.07 -0.35
CA GLN A 41 4.33 -14.55 0.98
C GLN A 41 2.92 -15.18 1.00
N GLY A 42 2.19 -15.18 -0.12
CA GLY A 42 0.81 -15.67 -0.18
C GLY A 42 -0.21 -14.79 0.57
N LYS A 43 0.15 -13.55 0.90
CA LYS A 43 -0.72 -12.60 1.62
C LYS A 43 -1.75 -11.93 0.72
N VAL A 44 -1.52 -11.94 -0.58
CA VAL A 44 -2.44 -11.42 -1.61
C VAL A 44 -2.51 -12.41 -2.76
N SER A 45 -3.62 -12.40 -3.50
CA SER A 45 -3.84 -13.31 -4.63
C SER A 45 -2.69 -13.23 -5.66
N PRO A 46 -2.27 -14.35 -6.27
CA PRO A 46 -1.24 -14.35 -7.31
C PRO A 46 -1.66 -13.54 -8.54
N ASN A 47 -2.96 -13.32 -8.76
CA ASN A 47 -3.50 -12.51 -9.85
C ASN A 47 -3.34 -11.00 -9.61
N VAL A 48 -3.05 -10.58 -8.37
CA VAL A 48 -2.81 -9.17 -8.07
C VAL A 48 -1.55 -8.72 -8.80
N THR A 49 -1.67 -7.65 -9.58
CA THR A 49 -0.53 -7.00 -10.24
C THR A 49 -0.48 -5.54 -9.87
N PHE A 50 0.73 -4.98 -9.87
CA PHE A 50 0.97 -3.57 -9.58
C PHE A 50 1.92 -3.00 -10.62
N THR A 51 1.36 -2.19 -11.52
CA THR A 51 2.05 -1.68 -12.70
C THR A 51 2.29 -0.19 -12.54
N LEU A 52 3.54 0.25 -12.67
CA LEU A 52 3.86 1.68 -12.67
C LEU A 52 3.64 2.26 -14.06
N THR A 53 3.04 3.45 -14.13
CA THR A 53 3.01 4.27 -15.34
C THR A 53 3.97 5.45 -15.15
N THR A 54 4.76 5.71 -16.19
CA THR A 54 5.78 6.77 -16.20
C THR A 54 5.24 8.10 -16.73
N ASP A 55 3.92 8.28 -16.71
CA ASP A 55 3.28 9.57 -17.01
C ASP A 55 3.74 10.64 -16.02
N THR A 56 3.44 11.91 -16.28
CA THR A 56 3.78 13.01 -15.37
C THR A 56 2.50 13.64 -14.81
N PRO A 57 2.21 13.49 -13.50
CA PRO A 57 2.96 12.74 -12.49
C PRO A 57 2.83 11.22 -12.68
N PRO A 58 3.83 10.42 -12.26
CA PRO A 58 3.75 8.97 -12.40
C PRO A 58 2.64 8.43 -11.51
N THR A 59 2.01 7.36 -11.94
CA THR A 59 0.98 6.68 -11.15
C THR A 59 1.28 5.19 -11.11
N ALA A 60 0.49 4.45 -10.35
CA ALA A 60 0.52 3.00 -10.42
C ALA A 60 -0.90 2.45 -10.45
N THR A 61 -1.09 1.31 -11.10
CA THR A 61 -2.39 0.64 -11.17
C THR A 61 -2.28 -0.69 -10.46
N LEU A 62 -3.08 -0.86 -9.42
CA LEU A 62 -3.37 -2.15 -8.80
C LEU A 62 -4.43 -2.84 -9.66
N THR A 63 -4.16 -4.04 -10.17
CA THR A 63 -5.16 -4.85 -10.86
C THR A 63 -5.39 -6.13 -10.09
N ASP A 64 -6.65 -6.47 -9.86
CA ASP A 64 -7.09 -7.70 -9.20
C ASP A 64 -8.38 -8.24 -9.85
N ASP A 65 -9.00 -9.24 -9.23
CA ASP A 65 -10.22 -9.87 -9.75
C ASP A 65 -11.45 -8.93 -9.73
N SER A 66 -11.38 -7.80 -9.01
CA SER A 66 -12.41 -6.76 -8.97
C SER A 66 -12.20 -5.64 -10.01
N GLY A 67 -11.03 -5.58 -10.65
CA GLY A 67 -10.73 -4.63 -11.72
C GLY A 67 -9.42 -3.87 -11.50
N GLN A 68 -9.37 -2.65 -12.06
CA GLN A 68 -8.20 -1.78 -12.01
C GLN A 68 -8.43 -0.60 -11.06
N HIS A 69 -7.47 -0.35 -10.18
CA HIS A 69 -7.52 0.69 -9.15
C HIS A 69 -6.26 1.55 -9.24
N VAL A 70 -6.43 2.83 -9.60
CA VAL A 70 -5.30 3.74 -9.81
C VAL A 70 -4.86 4.34 -8.47
N LEU A 71 -3.59 4.11 -8.12
CA LEU A 71 -2.89 4.78 -7.03
C LEU A 71 -2.41 6.16 -7.48
N LEU A 72 -3.23 7.17 -7.18
CA LEU A 72 -2.94 8.58 -7.43
C LEU A 72 -2.00 9.18 -6.36
N PRO A 73 -1.33 10.31 -6.66
CA PRO A 73 -0.56 11.03 -5.66
C PRO A 73 -1.37 11.30 -4.39
N LYS A 74 -0.75 11.09 -3.22
CA LYS A 74 -1.33 11.14 -1.86
C LYS A 74 -2.25 9.97 -1.49
N SER A 75 -2.62 9.09 -2.41
CA SER A 75 -3.43 7.92 -2.07
C SER A 75 -2.63 6.89 -1.27
N TYR A 76 -3.35 6.00 -0.62
CA TYR A 76 -2.83 4.91 0.19
C TYR A 76 -3.09 3.57 -0.50
N LEU A 77 -2.08 2.72 -0.56
CA LEU A 77 -2.24 1.31 -0.87
C LEU A 77 -2.30 0.53 0.45
N VAL A 78 -3.45 -0.06 0.75
CA VAL A 78 -3.78 -0.68 2.04
C VAL A 78 -3.91 -2.18 1.89
N LEU A 79 -3.19 -2.94 2.70
CA LEU A 79 -3.39 -4.36 2.93
C LEU A 79 -4.22 -4.57 4.20
N ASN A 80 -5.37 -5.22 4.07
CA ASN A 80 -6.20 -5.68 5.18
C ASN A 80 -6.56 -7.18 5.01
N HIS A 81 -7.51 -7.68 5.80
CA HIS A 81 -7.96 -9.08 5.74
C HIS A 81 -8.70 -9.46 4.44
N HIS A 82 -9.12 -8.48 3.63
CA HIS A 82 -9.75 -8.68 2.32
C HIS A 82 -8.74 -8.58 1.15
N GLY A 83 -7.51 -8.15 1.41
CA GLY A 83 -6.47 -8.01 0.40
C GLY A 83 -5.95 -6.58 0.26
N LEU A 84 -5.45 -6.25 -0.93
CA LEU A 84 -4.93 -4.93 -1.27
C LEU A 84 -6.02 -4.04 -1.84
N HIS A 85 -6.06 -2.79 -1.39
CA HIS A 85 -7.03 -1.78 -1.84
C HIS A 85 -6.36 -0.41 -1.95
N VAL A 86 -6.80 0.38 -2.92
CA VAL A 86 -6.41 1.80 -3.02
C VAL A 86 -7.46 2.66 -2.34
N LEU A 87 -7.03 3.53 -1.42
CA LEU A 87 -7.89 4.50 -0.75
C LEU A 87 -7.35 5.92 -0.96
N ASP A 88 -8.25 6.86 -1.20
CA ASP A 88 -7.93 8.28 -1.14
C ASP A 88 -7.63 8.71 0.32
N PRO A 89 -6.93 9.85 0.55
CA PRO A 89 -6.58 10.29 1.89
C PRO A 89 -7.76 10.45 2.84
N HIS A 90 -8.88 10.98 2.34
CA HIS A 90 -10.04 11.28 3.18
C HIS A 90 -10.69 9.98 3.66
N THR A 91 -10.89 9.01 2.76
CA THR A 91 -11.39 7.68 3.12
C THR A 91 -10.42 6.96 4.05
N PHE A 92 -9.12 7.01 3.77
CA PHE A 92 -8.11 6.39 4.63
C PHE A 92 -8.16 6.92 6.06
N HIS A 93 -8.11 8.24 6.26
CA HIS A 93 -8.09 8.85 7.59
C HIS A 93 -9.43 8.76 8.33
N ARG A 94 -10.54 8.53 7.62
CA ARG A 94 -11.84 8.24 8.23
C ARG A 94 -11.87 6.86 8.89
N HIS A 95 -11.18 5.89 8.30
CA HIS A 95 -11.21 4.49 8.75
C HIS A 95 -10.00 4.10 9.60
N TYR A 96 -8.86 4.76 9.40
CA TYR A 96 -7.59 4.35 9.98
C TYR A 96 -6.89 5.50 10.68
N GLN A 97 -6.39 5.22 11.88
CA GLN A 97 -5.58 6.14 12.64
C GLN A 97 -4.13 5.64 12.70
N PRO A 98 -3.13 6.54 12.58
CA PRO A 98 -1.74 6.17 12.83
C PRO A 98 -1.62 5.63 14.26
N PRO A 99 -0.80 4.61 14.48
CA PRO A 99 -0.65 4.00 15.79
C PRO A 99 0.01 5.02 16.73
N THR A 100 -0.35 4.98 18.00
CA THR A 100 0.32 5.78 19.04
C THR A 100 1.77 5.34 19.28
N THR A 101 2.18 4.21 18.71
CA THR A 101 3.57 3.72 18.69
C THR A 101 3.91 3.25 17.29
N ASP A 102 4.92 3.85 16.67
CA ASP A 102 5.36 3.45 15.33
C ASP A 102 5.94 2.03 15.41
N ARG A 103 5.29 1.07 14.75
CA ARG A 103 5.77 -0.30 14.62
C ARG A 103 6.17 -0.46 13.16
N GLU A 104 7.47 -0.46 12.90
CA GLU A 104 8.01 -0.61 11.56
C GLU A 104 8.18 -2.10 11.23
N TRP A 105 7.86 -2.52 10.01
CA TRP A 105 8.25 -3.85 9.54
C TRP A 105 9.70 -3.83 9.06
N SER A 106 10.48 -4.73 9.62
CA SER A 106 11.83 -5.09 9.21
C SER A 106 11.73 -6.26 8.24
N THR A 107 12.11 -6.05 6.99
CA THR A 107 12.37 -7.14 6.03
C THR A 107 13.44 -8.09 6.56
#